data_AF-A0A1U7M426-F1
#
_entry.id   AF-A0A1U7M426-F1
#
_cell.length_a   1.000
_cell.length_b   1.000
_cell.length_c   1.000
_cell.angle_alpha   90.00
_cell.angle_beta   90.00
_cell.angle_gamma   90.00
#
_symmetry.space_group_name_H-M   'P 1'
#
loop_
_entity.id
_entity.type
_entity.pdbx_description
1 polymer ?
#
loop_
_entity_poly.entity_id
_entity_poly.type
_entity_poly.pdbx_seq_one_letter_code
_entity_poly.pdbx_strand_id
1 'polypeptide(L)'
;MKKRKKQYSEEFKQDAVNYYYSSGKSMKDAADDLKISSSSLNNWIQSAKSNDGIVEHRGSGNYSSDAEKEIARLKKELRDKEDALDILKKAIGILNED
;
A
#
# COMPACT_ATOMS: atom_id res chain seq x y z
N MET A 1 28.18 -8.05 -6.51
CA MET A 1 27.63 -6.68 -6.62
C MET A 1 26.12 -6.71 -6.40
N LYS A 2 25.56 -5.81 -5.59
CA LYS A 2 24.12 -5.75 -5.29
C LYS A 2 23.37 -5.19 -6.51
N LYS A 3 22.43 -5.93 -7.10
CA LYS A 3 21.57 -5.44 -8.19
C LYS A 3 20.80 -4.21 -7.69
N ARG A 4 20.91 -3.07 -8.40
CA ARG A 4 20.08 -1.89 -8.09
C ARG A 4 18.61 -2.24 -8.35
N LYS A 5 17.74 -1.99 -7.38
CA LYS A 5 16.29 -2.14 -7.56
C LYS A 5 15.83 -1.05 -8.54
N LYS A 6 15.08 -1.43 -9.57
CA LYS A 6 14.37 -0.45 -10.42
C LYS A 6 13.40 0.32 -9.52
N GLN A 7 13.43 1.65 -9.62
CA GLN A 7 12.44 2.52 -9.00
C GLN A 7 11.41 2.90 -10.06
N TYR A 8 10.15 2.89 -9.65
CA TYR A 8 9.00 3.30 -10.46
C TYR A 8 8.31 4.43 -9.72
N SER A 9 7.75 5.39 -10.46
CA SER A 9 7.00 6.50 -9.86
C SER A 9 5.73 6.00 -9.18
N GLU A 10 5.09 6.85 -8.37
CA GLU A 10 3.81 6.53 -7.74
C GLU A 10 2.72 6.30 -8.78
N GLU A 11 2.63 7.20 -9.75
CA GLU A 11 1.66 7.16 -10.85
C GLU A 11 1.79 5.86 -11.63
N PHE A 12 3.03 5.49 -12.00
CA PHE A 12 3.25 4.24 -12.74
C PHE A 12 2.79 3.01 -11.96
N LYS A 13 3.02 2.97 -10.65
CA LYS A 13 2.60 1.82 -9.82
C LYS A 13 1.09 1.76 -9.71
N GLN A 14 0.42 2.90 -9.53
CA GLN A 14 -1.04 2.97 -9.48
C GLN A 14 -1.66 2.57 -10.82
N ASP A 15 -1.14 3.10 -11.93
CA ASP A 15 -1.61 2.78 -13.27
C ASP A 15 -1.39 1.31 -13.62
N ALA A 16 -0.28 0.70 -13.17
CA ALA A 16 -0.03 -0.72 -13.36
C ALA A 16 -1.09 -1.60 -12.67
N VAL A 17 -1.54 -1.21 -11.48
CA VAL A 17 -2.61 -1.92 -10.75
C VAL A 17 -3.97 -1.70 -11.42
N ASN A 18 -4.27 -0.46 -11.82
CA ASN A 18 -5.49 -0.12 -12.55
C ASN A 18 -5.57 -0.88 -13.89
N TYR A 19 -4.44 -0.98 -14.59
CA TYR A 19 -4.32 -1.75 -15.83
C TYR A 19 -4.61 -3.23 -15.59
N TYR A 20 -4.06 -3.83 -14.55
CA TYR A 20 -4.33 -5.22 -14.21
C TYR A 20 -5.84 -5.46 -14.00
N TYR A 21 -6.51 -4.61 -13.22
CA TYR A 21 -7.94 -4.76 -12.96
C TYR A 21 -8.83 -4.49 -14.18
N SER A 22 -8.43 -3.57 -15.07
CA SER A 22 -9.22 -3.22 -16.26
C SER A 22 -8.94 -4.11 -17.48
N SER A 23 -7.78 -4.76 -17.56
CA SER A 23 -7.37 -5.53 -18.74
C SER A 23 -7.98 -6.92 -18.84
N GLY A 24 -8.46 -7.50 -17.74
CA GLY A 24 -8.93 -8.90 -17.69
C GLY A 24 -7.84 -9.95 -17.95
N LYS A 25 -6.56 -9.53 -18.01
CA LYS A 25 -5.42 -10.41 -18.30
C LYS A 25 -4.94 -11.14 -17.05
N SER A 26 -4.18 -12.21 -17.27
CA SER A 26 -3.45 -12.84 -16.16
C SER A 26 -2.40 -11.87 -15.61
N MET A 27 -2.04 -12.02 -14.34
CA MET A 27 -1.01 -11.18 -13.70
C MET A 27 0.34 -11.29 -14.42
N LYS A 28 0.64 -12.45 -15.03
CA LYS A 28 1.86 -12.66 -15.79
C LYS A 28 1.85 -11.84 -17.07
N ASP A 29 0.78 -11.96 -17.86
CA ASP A 29 0.67 -11.24 -19.13
C ASP A 29 0.65 -9.72 -18.91
N ALA A 30 -0.07 -9.25 -17.89
CA ALA A 30 -0.07 -7.83 -17.53
C ALA A 30 1.32 -7.32 -17.10
N ALA A 31 2.10 -8.13 -16.37
CA ALA A 31 3.46 -7.78 -15.99
C ALA A 31 4.41 -7.75 -17.20
N ASP A 32 4.24 -8.70 -18.14
CA ASP A 32 5.03 -8.79 -19.36
C ASP A 32 4.76 -7.59 -20.29
N ASP A 33 3.49 -7.19 -20.45
CA ASP A 33 3.08 -6.00 -21.20
C ASP A 33 3.69 -4.72 -20.63
N LEU A 34 3.69 -4.60 -19.30
CA LEU A 34 4.27 -3.46 -18.58
C LEU A 34 5.81 -3.55 -18.44
N LYS A 35 6.43 -4.64 -18.89
CA LYS A 35 7.87 -4.92 -18.79
C LYS A 35 8.40 -4.83 -17.36
N ILE A 36 7.61 -5.29 -16.39
CA ILE A 36 7.95 -5.35 -14.97
C ILE A 36 7.97 -6.80 -14.47
N SER A 37 8.50 -7.02 -13.27
CA SER A 37 8.41 -8.37 -12.68
C SER A 37 7.02 -8.62 -12.13
N SER A 38 6.47 -9.83 -12.31
CA SER A 38 5.17 -10.21 -11.73
C SER A 38 5.14 -10.06 -10.21
N SER A 39 6.28 -10.26 -9.54
CA SER A 39 6.40 -10.04 -8.09
C SER A 39 6.21 -8.57 -7.71
N SER A 40 6.71 -7.62 -8.53
CA SER A 40 6.48 -6.19 -8.31
C SER A 40 4.99 -5.86 -8.43
N LEU A 41 4.35 -6.34 -9.51
CA LEU A 41 2.93 -6.13 -9.73
C LEU A 41 2.08 -6.73 -8.60
N ASN A 42 2.38 -7.95 -8.17
CA ASN A 42 1.69 -8.58 -7.04
C ASN A 42 1.80 -7.74 -5.76
N ASN A 43 3.00 -7.24 -5.42
CA ASN A 43 3.18 -6.42 -4.23
C ASN A 43 2.34 -5.12 -4.28
N TRP A 44 2.23 -4.50 -5.46
CA TRP A 44 1.39 -3.30 -5.62
C TRP A 44 -0.09 -3.63 -5.53
N ILE A 45 -0.54 -4.75 -6.09
CA ILE A 45 -1.92 -5.22 -5.97
C ILE A 45 -2.28 -5.48 -4.50
N GLN A 46 -1.40 -6.16 -3.74
CA GLN A 46 -1.62 -6.39 -2.31
C GLN A 46 -1.65 -5.08 -1.52
N SER A 47 -0.74 -4.15 -1.85
CA SER A 47 -0.73 -2.82 -1.23
C SER A 47 -2.04 -2.07 -1.50
N ALA A 48 -2.53 -2.06 -2.74
CA ALA A 48 -3.82 -1.44 -3.07
C ALA A 48 -4.99 -2.11 -2.35
N LYS A 49 -5.00 -3.44 -2.22
CA LYS A 49 -6.06 -4.17 -1.50
C LYS A 49 -6.13 -3.79 -0.02
N SER A 50 -4.98 -3.52 0.60
CA SER A 50 -4.92 -3.15 2.02
C SER A 50 -5.11 -1.66 2.29
N ASN A 51 -5.18 -0.81 1.25
CA ASN A 51 -5.23 0.64 1.36
C ASN A 51 -6.28 1.25 0.42
N ASP A 52 -7.50 0.70 0.42
CA ASP A 52 -8.66 1.23 -0.31
C ASP A 52 -8.43 1.51 -1.80
N GLY A 53 -7.65 0.65 -2.45
CA GLY A 53 -7.32 0.75 -3.88
C GLY A 53 -6.09 1.62 -4.18
N ILE A 54 -5.46 2.23 -3.17
CA ILE A 54 -4.28 3.07 -3.34
C ILE A 54 -3.01 2.24 -3.15
N VAL A 55 -2.16 2.23 -4.17
CA VAL A 55 -0.84 1.62 -4.06
C VAL A 55 0.04 2.53 -3.21
N GLU A 56 0.43 2.07 -2.03
CA GLU A 56 1.38 2.79 -1.20
C GLU A 56 2.72 2.87 -1.93
N HIS A 57 3.00 4.05 -2.50
CA HIS A 57 4.34 4.39 -2.89
C HIS A 57 5.11 4.66 -1.61
N ARG A 58 5.88 3.66 -1.15
CA ARG A 58 6.93 3.90 -0.15
C ARG A 58 7.94 4.84 -0.80
N GLY A 59 7.67 6.14 -0.69
CA GLY A 59 8.54 7.22 -1.11
C GLY A 59 9.92 6.94 -0.54
N SER A 60 10.91 7.35 -1.30
CA SER A 60 12.34 7.22 -1.05
C SER A 60 12.81 7.89 0.25
N GLY A 61 12.10 7.82 1.38
CA GLY A 61 12.44 8.52 2.63
C GLY A 61 12.45 10.06 2.52
N ASN A 62 12.30 10.60 1.31
CA ASN A 62 12.22 12.02 1.01
C ASN A 62 10.74 12.41 0.97
N TYR A 63 10.23 12.84 2.10
CA TYR A 63 9.03 13.67 2.12
C TYR A 63 9.37 14.96 1.38
N SER A 64 8.50 15.43 0.48
CA SER A 64 8.77 16.63 -0.33
C SER A 64 8.79 17.90 0.54
N SER A 65 8.25 17.83 1.76
CA SER A 65 8.29 18.88 2.76
C SER A 65 8.21 18.33 4.18
N ASP A 66 8.55 19.17 5.16
CA ASP A 66 8.34 18.85 6.58
C ASP A 66 6.85 18.67 6.92
N ALA A 67 5.97 19.38 6.22
CA ALA A 67 4.52 19.23 6.38
C ALA A 67 4.05 17.84 5.96
N GLU A 68 4.53 17.30 4.84
CA GLU A 68 4.21 15.93 4.41
C GLU A 68 4.74 14.87 5.37
N LYS A 69 5.92 15.11 5.95
CA LYS A 69 6.51 14.23 6.96
C LYS A 69 5.66 14.20 8.24
N GLU A 70 5.19 15.36 8.69
CA GLU A 70 4.32 15.44 9.86
C GLU A 70 2.93 14.87 9.55
N ILE A 71 2.37 15.10 8.36
CA ILE A 71 1.12 14.46 7.94
C ILE A 71 1.24 12.94 7.96
N ALA A 72 2.34 12.38 7.46
CA ALA A 72 2.58 10.94 7.49
C ALA A 72 2.73 10.41 8.93
N ARG A 73 3.44 11.15 9.79
CA ARG A 73 3.58 10.83 11.22
C ARG A 73 2.22 10.83 11.92
N LEU A 74 1.42 11.87 11.71
CA LEU A 74 0.11 12.04 12.31
C LEU A 74 -0.89 10.99 11.82
N LYS A 75 -0.91 10.67 10.53
CA LYS A 75 -1.75 9.59 9.98
C LYS A 75 -1.42 8.24 10.62
N LYS A 76 -0.13 7.94 10.80
CA LYS A 76 0.29 6.73 11.50
C LYS A 76 -0.17 6.73 12.96
N GLU A 77 0.07 7.82 13.68
CA GLU A 77 -0.32 7.95 15.09
C GLU A 77 -1.84 7.84 15.29
N LEU A 78 -2.63 8.38 14.35
CA LEU A 78 -4.08 8.25 14.36
C LEU A 78 -4.52 6.79 14.21
N ARG A 79 -3.98 6.07 13.21
CA ARG A 79 -4.28 4.65 13.00
C ARG A 79 -3.92 3.79 14.20
N ASP A 80 -2.72 3.99 14.77
CA ASP A 80 -2.27 3.23 15.93
C ASP A 80 -3.21 3.44 17.14
N LYS A 81 -3.79 4.65 17.29
CA LYS A 81 -4.80 4.95 18.33
C LYS A 81 -6.16 4.34 18.02
N GLU A 82 -6.61 4.38 16.77
CA GLU A 82 -7.87 3.76 16.34
C GLU A 82 -7.84 2.25 16.54
N ASP A 83 -6.74 1.59 16.15
CA ASP A 83 -6.52 0.16 16.37
C ASP A 83 -6.56 -0.19 17.87
N ALA A 84 -5.91 0.62 18.72
CA ALA A 84 -5.94 0.42 20.16
C ALA A 84 -7.38 0.58 20.72
N LEU A 85 -8.14 1.56 20.26
CA LEU A 85 -9.54 1.75 20.66
C LEU A 85 -10.41 0.56 20.23
N ASP A 86 -10.21 0.05 19.03
CA ASP A 86 -10.97 -1.10 18.54
C ASP A 86 -10.65 -2.39 19.31
N ILE A 87 -9.39 -2.60 19.70
CA ILE A 87 -9.00 -3.69 20.59
C ILE A 87 -9.69 -3.55 21.95
N LEU A 88 -9.67 -2.35 22.53
CA LEU A 88 -10.32 -2.09 23.83
C LEU A 88 -11.83 -2.33 23.78
N LYS A 89 -12.50 -1.84 22.73
CA LYS A 89 -13.95 -2.07 22.53
C LYS A 89 -14.26 -3.56 22.41
N LYS A 90 -13.46 -4.33 21.66
CA LYS A 90 -13.62 -5.78 21.54
C LYS A 90 -13.44 -6.48 22.88
N ALA A 91 -12.45 -6.10 23.67
CA ALA A 91 -12.24 -6.67 25.00
C ALA A 91 -13.42 -6.39 25.94
N ILE A 92 -13.95 -5.16 25.94
CA ILE A 92 -15.14 -4.81 26.72
C ILE A 92 -16.37 -5.60 26.25
N GLY A 93 -16.55 -5.77 24.94
CA GLY A 93 -17.64 -6.58 24.40
C GLY A 93 -17.62 -8.02 24.93
N ILE A 94 -16.44 -8.66 24.92
CA ILE A 94 -16.26 -10.02 25.45
C ILE A 94 -16.60 -10.08 26.95
N LEU A 95 -16.19 -9.08 27.75
CA LEU A 95 -16.43 -9.02 29.19
C LEU A 95 -17.91 -8.81 29.57
N ASN A 96 -18.74 -8.30 28.65
CA ASN A 96 -20.16 -8.01 28.88
C ASN A 96 -21.09 -9.12 28.34
N GLU A 97 -20.56 -10.14 27.68
CA GLU A 97 -21.33 -11.29 27.15
C GLU A 97 -21.33 -12.51 28.10
N ASP A 98 -20.74 -12.39 29.30
CA ASP A 98 -20.87 -13.31 30.46
C ASP A 98 -21.97 -12.83 31.44
#